data_AF-A0A497MHM2-F1
#
_entry.id   AF-A0A497MHM2-F1
#
_cell.length_a   1.000
_cell.length_b   1.000
_cell.length_c   1.000
_cell.angle_alpha   90.00
_cell.angle_beta   90.00
_cell.angle_gamma   90.00
#
_symmetry.space_group_name_H-M   'P 1'
#
loop_
_entity.id
_entity.type
_entity.pdbx_description
1 polymer ?
#
loop_
_entity_poly.entity_id
_entity_poly.type
_entity_poly.pdbx_seq_one_letter_code
_entity_poly.pdbx_strand_id
1 'polypeptide(L)'
;MRQLGVVIVLIVLAVAGWGSAFSIHREATVWKQRYENLSEQFSGLQSRYADLENAYASLSWNYSELQSNYDSLLLEYHGLQEDYQTLQGEYYDLLDRYNGLVDDWNKLVEDYNNLIDEYNHLVNEYNNLSYKIELISQLYDPVKYKQTPFIAELKYWLRTDRTDQMEYVDPDYVCFHFAVTLMLHGRAHHYQIGVIYVHGYDIVTGEEFRHAINAIVTHEGLVYIEPQTDDIWWLENHQEITPGEAYEFPGFENPIYVQEVIIAFNY
;
A
#
# COMPACT_ATOMS: atom_id res chain seq x y z
N MET A 1 149.46 -25.48 52.02
CA MET A 1 148.95 -25.24 50.65
C MET A 1 147.86 -26.23 50.21
N ARG A 2 147.97 -27.55 50.45
CA ARG A 2 146.95 -28.55 50.01
C ARG A 2 145.52 -28.36 50.56
N GLN A 3 145.36 -27.90 51.81
CA GLN A 3 144.03 -27.72 52.39
C GLN A 3 143.25 -26.51 51.83
N LEU A 4 143.96 -25.46 51.37
CA LEU A 4 143.33 -24.29 50.76
C LEU A 4 142.70 -24.58 49.40
N GLY A 5 143.34 -25.42 48.57
CA GLY A 5 142.82 -25.77 47.24
C GLY A 5 141.53 -26.60 47.29
N VAL A 6 141.42 -27.53 48.24
CA VAL A 6 140.21 -28.35 48.45
C VAL A 6 139.04 -27.47 48.90
N VAL A 7 139.29 -26.52 49.81
CA VAL A 7 138.28 -25.56 50.27
C VAL A 7 137.77 -24.70 49.12
N ILE A 8 138.66 -24.21 48.24
CA ILE A 8 138.27 -23.39 47.07
C ILE A 8 137.40 -24.19 46.08
N VAL A 9 137.75 -25.44 45.77
CA VAL A 9 136.96 -26.29 44.85
C VAL A 9 135.58 -26.58 45.43
N LEU A 10 135.50 -26.87 46.74
CA LEU A 10 134.21 -27.06 47.42
C LEU A 10 133.36 -25.80 47.41
N ILE A 11 133.96 -24.62 47.56
CA ILE A 11 133.26 -23.33 47.44
C ILE A 11 132.75 -23.13 46.00
N VAL A 12 133.56 -23.40 44.97
CA VAL A 12 133.15 -23.24 43.56
C VAL A 12 132.01 -24.19 43.19
N LEU A 13 132.07 -25.45 43.63
CA LEU A 13 131.00 -26.44 43.41
C LEU A 13 129.73 -26.08 44.19
N ALA A 14 129.87 -25.56 45.42
CA ALA A 14 128.74 -25.03 46.17
C ALA A 14 128.13 -23.83 45.44
N VAL A 15 128.91 -22.84 45.02
CA VAL A 15 128.40 -21.66 44.30
C VAL A 15 127.75 -22.04 42.97
N ALA A 16 128.34 -22.95 42.20
CA ALA A 16 127.76 -23.45 40.95
C ALA A 16 126.45 -24.25 41.19
N GLY A 17 126.42 -25.10 42.22
CA GLY A 17 125.23 -25.84 42.63
C GLY A 17 124.12 -24.94 43.18
N TRP A 18 124.47 -23.90 43.92
CA TRP A 18 123.53 -22.87 44.38
C TRP A 18 123.01 -22.03 43.20
N GLY A 19 123.85 -21.71 42.22
CA GLY A 19 123.46 -21.01 41.00
C GLY A 19 122.50 -21.80 40.11
N SER A 20 122.75 -23.10 39.91
CA SER A 20 121.85 -23.98 39.16
C SER A 20 120.53 -24.23 39.91
N ALA A 21 120.58 -24.46 41.23
CA ALA A 21 119.39 -24.57 42.06
C ALA A 21 118.55 -23.28 42.04
N PHE A 22 119.19 -22.10 42.07
CA PHE A 22 118.52 -20.81 41.94
C PHE A 22 117.88 -20.62 40.56
N SER A 23 118.55 -21.02 39.48
CA SER A 23 118.00 -20.97 38.11
C SER A 23 116.77 -21.88 37.96
N ILE A 24 116.85 -23.11 38.45
CA ILE A 24 115.73 -24.07 38.44
C ILE A 24 114.57 -23.54 39.29
N HIS A 25 114.86 -22.98 40.47
CA HIS A 25 113.83 -22.38 41.31
C HIS A 25 113.13 -21.21 40.58
N ARG A 26 113.89 -20.34 39.91
CA ARG A 26 113.34 -19.23 39.12
C ARG A 26 112.47 -19.74 37.98
N GLU A 27 112.92 -20.71 37.20
CA GLU A 27 112.13 -21.29 36.12
C GLU A 27 110.85 -21.98 36.65
N ALA A 28 110.95 -22.71 37.76
CA ALA A 28 109.79 -23.31 38.43
C ALA A 28 108.78 -22.25 38.89
N THR A 29 109.26 -21.11 39.41
CA THR A 29 108.36 -19.99 39.78
C THR A 29 107.66 -19.37 38.56
N VAL A 30 108.35 -19.23 37.42
CA VAL A 30 107.74 -18.71 36.18
C VAL A 30 106.70 -19.68 35.62
N TRP A 31 106.99 -20.99 35.60
CA TRP A 31 106.03 -22.00 35.18
C TRP A 31 104.82 -22.07 36.08
N LYS A 32 105.02 -21.96 37.41
CA LYS A 32 103.92 -21.87 38.37
C LYS A 32 103.01 -20.67 38.08
N GLN A 33 103.58 -19.49 37.85
CA GLN A 33 102.80 -18.30 37.49
C GLN A 33 102.03 -18.46 36.17
N ARG A 34 102.66 -19.07 35.15
CA ARG A 34 102.00 -19.35 33.86
C ARG A 34 100.84 -20.34 34.02
N TYR A 35 101.03 -21.37 34.82
CA TYR A 35 99.98 -22.35 35.12
C TYR A 35 98.82 -21.68 35.87
N GLU A 36 99.10 -20.87 36.89
CA GLU A 36 98.09 -20.12 37.63
C GLU A 36 97.30 -19.18 36.69
N ASN A 37 97.99 -18.45 35.80
CA ASN A 37 97.35 -17.57 34.83
C ASN A 37 96.49 -18.34 33.80
N LEU A 38 96.98 -19.47 33.28
CA LEU A 38 96.20 -20.31 32.36
C LEU A 38 94.97 -20.91 33.06
N SER A 39 95.13 -21.33 34.32
CA SER A 39 94.03 -21.83 35.14
C SER A 39 92.95 -20.75 35.34
N GLU A 40 93.35 -19.50 35.60
CA GLU A 40 92.44 -18.37 35.72
C GLU A 40 91.70 -18.08 34.40
N GLN A 41 92.42 -18.08 33.26
CA GLN A 41 91.81 -17.93 31.94
C GLN A 41 90.81 -19.05 31.63
N PHE A 42 91.14 -20.30 31.98
CA PHE A 42 90.26 -21.44 31.79
C PHE A 42 88.98 -21.31 32.63
N SER A 43 89.10 -20.94 33.90
CA SER A 43 87.95 -20.64 34.76
C SER A 43 87.09 -19.50 34.19
N GLY A 44 87.72 -18.45 33.66
CA GLY A 44 87.01 -17.36 32.99
C GLY A 44 86.25 -17.80 31.73
N LEU A 45 86.85 -18.67 30.91
CA LEU A 45 86.20 -19.23 29.73
C LEU A 45 85.00 -20.12 30.11
N GLN A 46 85.16 -20.94 31.15
CA GLN A 46 84.07 -21.78 31.67
C GLN A 46 82.89 -20.94 32.17
N SER A 47 83.16 -19.82 32.85
CA SER A 47 82.10 -18.88 33.27
C SER A 47 81.36 -18.30 32.05
N ARG A 48 82.10 -17.79 31.05
CA ARG A 48 81.50 -17.24 29.83
C ARG A 48 80.68 -18.26 29.04
N TYR A 49 81.14 -19.52 29.03
CA TYR A 49 80.38 -20.61 28.41
C TYR A 49 79.05 -20.85 29.13
N ALA A 50 79.05 -20.89 30.47
CA ALA A 50 77.83 -21.03 31.25
C ALA A 50 76.88 -19.84 31.03
N ASP A 51 77.41 -18.61 30.94
CA ASP A 51 76.62 -17.41 30.64
C ASP A 51 75.96 -17.51 29.25
N LEU A 52 76.71 -17.99 28.25
CA LEU A 52 76.20 -18.19 26.89
C LEU A 52 75.13 -19.28 26.82
N GLU A 53 75.32 -20.38 27.56
CA GLU A 53 74.34 -21.47 27.65
C GLU A 53 73.02 -20.98 28.26
N ASN A 54 73.10 -20.18 29.33
CA ASN A 54 71.93 -19.55 29.93
C ASN A 54 71.24 -18.57 28.97
N ALA A 55 72.02 -17.73 28.28
CA ALA A 55 71.47 -16.79 27.30
C ALA A 55 70.78 -17.51 26.13
N TYR A 56 71.34 -18.62 25.66
CA TYR A 56 70.72 -19.46 24.64
C TYR A 56 69.41 -20.08 25.13
N ALA A 57 69.38 -20.61 26.36
CA ALA A 57 68.17 -21.17 26.95
C ALA A 57 67.05 -20.11 27.05
N SER A 58 67.38 -18.90 27.51
CA SER A 58 66.43 -17.78 27.56
C SER A 58 65.93 -17.38 26.17
N LEU A 59 66.81 -17.31 25.17
CA LEU A 59 66.41 -16.99 23.80
C LEU A 59 65.47 -18.06 23.22
N SER A 60 65.76 -19.33 23.48
CA SER A 60 64.91 -20.46 23.06
C SER A 60 63.52 -20.36 23.68
N TRP A 61 63.41 -20.02 24.96
CA TRP A 61 62.13 -19.80 25.64
C TRP A 61 61.35 -18.64 25.03
N ASN A 62 62.00 -17.48 24.84
CA ASN A 62 61.36 -16.31 24.23
C ASN A 62 60.87 -16.59 22.82
N TYR A 63 61.62 -17.38 22.04
CA TYR A 63 61.20 -17.79 20.70
C TYR A 63 59.93 -18.66 20.75
N SER A 64 59.88 -19.64 21.66
CA SER A 64 58.68 -20.47 21.84
C SER A 64 57.45 -19.66 22.27
N GLU A 65 57.63 -18.68 23.16
CA GLU A 65 56.55 -17.78 23.57
C GLU A 65 56.05 -16.91 22.41
N LEU A 66 56.98 -16.34 21.62
CA LEU A 66 56.64 -15.55 20.44
C LEU A 66 55.86 -16.37 19.40
N GLN A 67 56.27 -17.62 19.17
CA GLN A 67 55.57 -18.54 18.28
C GLN A 67 54.13 -18.79 18.78
N SER A 68 53.96 -19.05 20.07
CA SER A 68 52.63 -19.25 20.67
C SER A 68 51.75 -18.01 20.51
N ASN A 69 52.31 -16.81 20.70
CA ASN A 69 51.58 -15.55 20.54
C ASN A 69 51.18 -15.32 19.07
N TYR A 70 52.07 -15.65 18.13
CA TYR A 70 51.77 -15.59 16.71
C TYR A 70 50.62 -16.52 16.32
N ASP A 71 50.65 -17.77 16.80
CA ASP A 71 49.60 -18.75 16.50
C ASP A 71 48.24 -18.30 17.09
N SER A 72 48.24 -17.72 18.29
CA SER A 72 47.03 -17.13 18.89
C SER A 72 46.47 -15.97 18.07
N LEU A 73 47.33 -15.04 17.65
CA LEU A 73 46.91 -13.89 16.84
C LEU A 73 46.37 -14.33 15.47
N LEU A 74 46.94 -15.37 14.88
CA LEU A 74 46.46 -15.93 13.61
C LEU A 74 45.05 -16.52 13.75
N LEU A 75 44.74 -17.18 14.87
CA LEU A 75 43.40 -17.68 15.15
C LEU A 75 42.39 -16.53 15.35
N GLU A 76 42.77 -15.49 16.09
CA GLU A 76 41.94 -14.29 16.27
C GLU A 76 41.65 -13.59 14.93
N TYR A 77 42.66 -13.49 14.07
CA TYR A 77 42.49 -12.92 12.72
C TYR A 77 41.47 -13.70 11.89
N HIS A 78 41.54 -15.04 11.91
CA HIS A 78 40.57 -15.88 11.20
C HIS A 78 39.16 -15.74 11.78
N GLY A 79 39.02 -15.69 13.11
CA GLY A 79 37.74 -15.44 13.76
C GLY A 79 37.12 -14.10 13.33
N LEU A 80 37.91 -13.03 13.33
CA LEU A 80 37.45 -11.71 12.89
C LEU A 80 37.04 -11.69 11.40
N GLN A 81 37.74 -12.46 10.56
CA GLN A 81 37.40 -12.60 9.15
C GLN A 81 36.04 -13.30 8.95
N GLU A 82 35.74 -14.33 9.74
CA GLU A 82 34.44 -15.02 9.74
C GLU A 82 33.31 -14.12 10.26
N ASP A 83 33.55 -13.39 11.35
CA ASP A 83 32.60 -12.42 11.90
C ASP A 83 32.25 -11.33 10.88
N TYR A 84 33.25 -10.82 10.15
CA TYR A 84 33.03 -9.83 9.10
C TYR A 84 32.17 -10.36 7.95
N GLN A 85 32.38 -11.62 7.53
CA GLN A 85 31.56 -12.23 6.48
C GLN A 85 30.12 -12.43 6.94
N THR A 86 29.92 -12.86 8.19
CA THR A 86 28.60 -12.97 8.80
C THR A 86 27.88 -11.63 8.81
N LEU A 87 28.54 -10.58 9.32
CA LEU A 87 27.96 -9.24 9.38
C LEU A 87 27.61 -8.67 8.00
N GLN A 88 28.43 -8.98 6.99
CA GLN A 88 28.15 -8.60 5.61
C GLN A 88 26.88 -9.29 5.08
N GLY A 89 26.67 -10.57 5.41
CA GLY A 89 25.44 -11.28 5.08
C GLY A 89 24.21 -10.66 5.74
N GLU A 90 24.28 -10.44 7.06
CA GLU A 90 23.19 -9.81 7.82
C GLU A 90 22.81 -8.42 7.29
N TYR A 91 23.80 -7.65 6.82
CA TYR A 91 23.57 -6.35 6.20
C TYR A 91 22.74 -6.46 4.92
N TYR A 92 23.06 -7.40 4.03
CA TYR A 92 22.29 -7.57 2.79
C TYR A 92 20.88 -8.11 3.05
N ASP A 93 20.73 -9.04 4.00
CA ASP A 93 19.41 -9.52 4.42
C ASP A 93 18.54 -8.37 4.97
N LEU A 94 19.14 -7.46 5.75
CA LEU A 94 18.44 -6.29 6.27
C LEU A 94 18.06 -5.32 5.14
N LEU A 95 18.95 -5.10 4.17
CA LEU A 95 18.70 -4.25 3.01
C LEU A 95 17.53 -4.77 2.16
N ASP A 96 17.48 -6.08 1.92
CA ASP A 96 16.39 -6.71 1.17
C ASP A 96 15.05 -6.59 1.90
N ARG A 97 15.03 -6.81 3.22
CA ARG A 97 13.83 -6.60 4.04
C ARG A 97 13.36 -5.14 4.03
N TYR A 98 14.29 -4.19 4.06
CA TYR A 98 13.97 -2.77 3.96
C TYR A 98 13.33 -2.44 2.61
N ASN A 99 13.90 -2.92 1.51
CA ASN A 99 13.34 -2.70 0.18
C ASN A 99 11.94 -3.32 0.05
N GLY A 100 11.73 -4.52 0.59
CA GLY A 100 10.41 -5.14 0.64
C GLY A 100 9.37 -4.28 1.40
N LEU A 101 9.77 -3.67 2.52
CA LEU A 101 8.88 -2.77 3.27
C LEU A 101 8.53 -1.50 2.48
N VAL A 102 9.48 -0.97 1.69
CA VAL A 102 9.23 0.18 0.80
C VAL A 102 8.21 -0.19 -0.29
N ASP A 103 8.33 -1.37 -0.89
CA ASP A 103 7.38 -1.86 -1.89
C ASP A 103 5.97 -2.05 -1.31
N ASP A 104 5.87 -2.63 -0.11
CA ASP A 104 4.59 -2.81 0.57
C ASP A 104 3.94 -1.46 0.95
N TRP A 105 4.75 -0.48 1.38
CA TRP A 105 4.26 0.87 1.64
C TRP A 105 3.71 1.54 0.38
N ASN A 106 4.40 1.41 -0.76
CA ASN A 106 3.92 1.96 -2.03
C ASN A 106 2.57 1.36 -2.46
N LYS A 107 2.39 0.04 -2.31
CA LYS A 107 1.11 -0.63 -2.58
C LYS A 107 -0.01 -0.12 -1.67
N LEU A 108 0.27 0.05 -0.37
CA LEU A 108 -0.71 0.57 0.58
C LEU A 108 -1.17 1.98 0.21
N VAL A 109 -0.26 2.83 -0.30
CA VAL A 109 -0.60 4.18 -0.79
C VAL A 109 -1.50 4.11 -2.03
N GLU A 110 -1.23 3.20 -2.96
CA GLU A 110 -2.07 2.98 -4.14
C GLU A 110 -3.48 2.52 -3.74
N ASP A 111 -3.58 1.50 -2.89
CA ASP A 111 -4.86 0.98 -2.38
C ASP A 111 -5.67 2.06 -1.67
N TYR A 112 -5.01 2.92 -0.88
CA TYR A 112 -5.65 4.04 -0.19
C TYR A 112 -6.25 5.06 -1.17
N ASN A 113 -5.53 5.40 -2.24
CA ASN A 113 -6.02 6.34 -3.24
C ASN A 113 -7.22 5.75 -4.02
N ASN A 114 -7.15 4.46 -4.37
CA ASN A 114 -8.28 3.77 -5.01
C ASN A 114 -9.53 3.80 -4.13
N LEU A 115 -9.37 3.59 -2.81
CA LEU A 115 -10.49 3.66 -1.86
C LEU A 115 -11.11 5.07 -1.77
N ILE A 116 -10.30 6.13 -1.87
CA ILE A 116 -10.80 7.51 -1.94
C ILE A 116 -11.65 7.72 -3.20
N ASP A 117 -11.18 7.22 -4.34
CA ASP A 117 -11.90 7.37 -5.61
C ASP A 117 -13.24 6.63 -5.59
N GLU A 118 -13.26 5.40 -5.06
CA GLU A 118 -14.50 4.63 -4.85
C GLU A 118 -15.48 5.34 -3.91
N TYR A 119 -14.97 5.90 -2.80
CA TYR A 119 -15.79 6.68 -1.87
C TYR A 119 -16.42 7.91 -2.54
N ASN A 120 -15.63 8.66 -3.29
CA ASN A 120 -16.11 9.84 -4.01
C ASN A 120 -17.16 9.47 -5.07
N HIS A 121 -16.97 8.35 -5.77
CA HIS A 121 -17.94 7.82 -6.71
C HIS A 121 -19.28 7.52 -6.01
N LEU A 122 -19.23 6.80 -4.88
CA LEU A 122 -20.43 6.45 -4.11
C LEU A 122 -21.18 7.69 -3.58
N VAL A 123 -20.44 8.70 -3.11
CA VAL A 123 -21.03 9.98 -2.67
C VAL A 123 -21.77 10.65 -3.82
N ASN A 124 -21.21 10.66 -5.03
CA ASN A 124 -21.86 11.24 -6.20
C ASN A 124 -23.13 10.47 -6.60
N GLU A 125 -23.09 9.14 -6.58
CA GLU A 125 -24.28 8.31 -6.84
C GLU A 125 -25.38 8.55 -5.81
N TYR A 126 -25.02 8.60 -4.53
CA TYR A 126 -25.96 8.92 -3.45
C TYR A 126 -26.62 10.29 -3.64
N ASN A 127 -25.83 11.32 -3.94
CA ASN A 127 -26.36 12.67 -4.17
C ASN A 127 -27.30 12.72 -5.38
N ASN A 128 -26.96 12.01 -6.47
CA ASN A 128 -27.82 11.90 -7.65
C ASN A 128 -29.15 11.23 -7.31
N LEU A 129 -29.11 10.11 -6.58
CA LEU A 129 -30.31 9.40 -6.17
C LEU A 129 -31.16 10.24 -5.22
N SER A 130 -30.55 10.93 -4.25
CA SER A 130 -31.24 11.84 -3.34
C SER A 130 -31.97 12.95 -4.10
N TYR A 131 -31.31 13.56 -5.09
CA TYR A 131 -31.93 14.58 -5.94
C TYR A 131 -33.12 14.02 -6.73
N LYS A 132 -32.99 12.82 -7.31
CA LYS A 132 -34.10 12.14 -8.01
C LYS A 132 -35.28 11.87 -7.09
N ILE A 133 -35.01 11.42 -5.86
CA ILE A 133 -36.06 11.17 -4.86
C ILE A 133 -36.77 12.47 -4.50
N GLU A 134 -36.04 13.57 -4.32
CA GLU A 134 -36.63 14.88 -4.03
C GLU A 134 -37.54 15.34 -5.18
N LEU A 135 -37.09 15.20 -6.43
CA LEU A 135 -37.90 15.52 -7.61
C LEU A 135 -39.17 14.67 -7.70
N ILE A 136 -39.07 13.36 -7.45
CA ILE A 136 -40.22 12.45 -7.43
C ILE A 136 -41.18 12.84 -6.30
N SER A 137 -40.68 13.19 -5.11
CA SER A 137 -41.52 13.61 -4.00
C SER A 137 -42.39 14.82 -4.37
N GLN A 138 -41.82 15.79 -5.11
CA GLN A 138 -42.58 16.95 -5.60
C GLN A 138 -43.67 16.58 -6.61
N LEU A 139 -43.49 15.51 -7.41
CA LEU A 139 -44.52 15.01 -8.33
C LEU A 139 -45.69 14.35 -7.59
N TYR A 140 -45.40 13.66 -6.48
CA TYR A 140 -46.40 12.93 -5.68
C TYR A 140 -47.04 13.76 -4.56
N ASP A 141 -46.58 15.00 -4.33
CA ASP A 141 -47.19 15.88 -3.33
C ASP A 141 -48.67 16.09 -3.65
N PRO A 142 -49.60 15.73 -2.75
CA PRO A 142 -51.01 15.89 -2.99
C PRO A 142 -51.36 17.38 -3.08
N VAL A 143 -52.21 17.74 -4.05
CA VAL A 143 -52.75 19.10 -4.16
C VAL A 143 -53.41 19.49 -2.84
N LYS A 144 -52.78 20.40 -2.08
CA LYS A 144 -53.19 20.75 -0.71
C LYS A 144 -54.58 21.38 -0.64
N TYR A 145 -54.96 22.12 -1.67
CA TYR A 145 -56.27 22.75 -1.82
C TYR A 145 -56.86 22.28 -3.14
N LYS A 146 -57.80 21.33 -3.10
CA LYS A 146 -58.42 20.77 -4.31
C LYS A 146 -59.64 21.60 -4.71
N GLN A 147 -59.73 21.97 -5.98
CA GLN A 147 -60.92 22.53 -6.60
C GLN A 147 -61.48 21.52 -7.59
N THR A 148 -62.78 21.25 -7.49
CA THR A 148 -63.53 20.44 -8.45
C THR A 148 -64.11 21.39 -9.50
N PRO A 149 -63.64 21.37 -10.76
CA PRO A 149 -64.18 22.26 -11.78
C PRO A 149 -65.50 21.70 -12.33
N PHE A 150 -66.33 22.58 -12.89
CA PHE A 150 -67.31 22.17 -13.90
C PHE A 150 -66.61 21.88 -15.23
N ILE A 151 -67.19 21.02 -16.08
CA ILE A 151 -66.64 20.73 -17.42
C ILE A 151 -66.42 22.02 -18.22
N ALA A 152 -67.31 23.01 -18.09
CA ALA A 152 -67.18 24.30 -18.78
C ALA A 152 -65.94 25.09 -18.31
N GLU A 153 -65.62 25.05 -17.02
CA GLU A 153 -64.45 25.73 -16.45
C GLU A 153 -63.17 25.01 -16.85
N LEU A 154 -63.18 23.68 -16.85
CA LEU A 154 -62.06 22.87 -17.35
C LEU A 154 -61.75 23.18 -18.82
N LYS A 155 -62.77 23.23 -19.68
CA LYS A 155 -62.63 23.63 -21.09
C LYS A 155 -62.07 25.05 -21.25
N TYR A 156 -62.48 25.97 -20.38
CA TYR A 156 -61.98 27.34 -20.42
C TYR A 156 -60.50 27.39 -20.02
N TRP A 157 -60.12 26.63 -19.00
CA TRP A 157 -58.74 26.56 -18.53
C TRP A 157 -57.81 25.93 -19.57
N LEU A 158 -58.19 24.81 -20.21
CA LEU A 158 -57.37 24.17 -21.24
C LEU A 158 -56.98 25.14 -22.37
N ARG A 159 -57.92 25.98 -22.83
CA ARG A 159 -57.63 27.03 -23.84
C ARG A 159 -56.55 28.05 -23.44
N THR A 160 -56.25 28.16 -22.14
CA THR A 160 -55.21 29.06 -21.61
C THR A 160 -53.92 28.33 -21.29
N ASP A 161 -53.99 27.02 -21.12
CA ASP A 161 -52.82 26.14 -21.04
C ASP A 161 -52.12 26.10 -22.41
N ARG A 162 -50.88 25.63 -22.45
CA ARG A 162 -50.07 25.58 -23.68
C ARG A 162 -49.45 24.21 -23.91
N THR A 163 -49.92 23.17 -23.22
CA THR A 163 -49.39 21.82 -23.37
C THR A 163 -49.63 21.30 -24.78
N ASP A 164 -50.79 21.61 -25.37
CA ASP A 164 -51.16 21.33 -26.77
C ASP A 164 -50.25 22.02 -27.82
N GLN A 165 -49.58 23.12 -27.44
CA GLN A 165 -48.68 23.88 -28.31
C GLN A 165 -47.24 23.33 -28.32
N MET A 166 -46.94 22.33 -27.49
CA MET A 166 -45.60 21.72 -27.43
C MET A 166 -45.38 20.76 -28.60
N GLU A 167 -44.13 20.66 -29.06
CA GLU A 167 -43.76 19.78 -30.17
C GLU A 167 -43.65 18.32 -29.70
N TYR A 168 -44.28 17.40 -30.44
CA TYR A 168 -44.15 15.97 -30.21
C TYR A 168 -42.84 15.45 -30.81
N VAL A 169 -41.98 14.84 -29.99
CA VAL A 169 -40.65 14.37 -30.41
C VAL A 169 -40.47 12.93 -29.96
N ASP A 170 -40.51 11.95 -30.87
CA ASP A 170 -40.30 10.53 -30.52
C ASP A 170 -38.79 10.20 -30.45
N PRO A 171 -38.26 9.62 -29.34
CA PRO A 171 -38.95 9.18 -28.11
C PRO A 171 -38.91 10.18 -26.94
N ASP A 172 -38.27 11.33 -27.14
CA ASP A 172 -37.88 12.26 -26.07
C ASP A 172 -39.05 13.03 -25.43
N TYR A 173 -40.15 13.24 -26.16
CA TYR A 173 -41.32 14.01 -25.75
C TYR A 173 -42.61 13.47 -26.40
N VAL A 174 -43.05 12.31 -25.91
CA VAL A 174 -44.27 11.58 -26.33
C VAL A 174 -45.49 11.84 -25.43
N CYS A 175 -46.64 11.23 -25.73
CA CYS A 175 -47.93 11.43 -25.03
C CYS A 175 -47.85 11.42 -23.50
N PHE A 176 -47.00 10.57 -22.91
CA PHE A 176 -46.77 10.54 -21.46
C PHE A 176 -46.23 11.88 -20.91
N HIS A 177 -45.32 12.53 -21.63
CA HIS A 177 -44.75 13.83 -21.22
C HIS A 177 -45.78 14.96 -21.31
N PHE A 178 -46.62 14.95 -22.34
CA PHE A 178 -47.77 15.84 -22.44
C PHE A 178 -48.71 15.63 -21.25
N ALA A 179 -49.05 14.38 -20.94
CA ALA A 179 -49.97 14.08 -19.84
C ALA A 179 -49.45 14.53 -18.47
N VAL A 180 -48.16 14.30 -18.20
CA VAL A 180 -47.51 14.77 -16.96
C VAL A 180 -47.43 16.29 -16.91
N THR A 181 -47.13 16.95 -18.03
CA THR A 181 -47.05 18.42 -18.09
C THR A 181 -48.41 19.07 -17.84
N LEU A 182 -49.47 18.59 -18.51
CA LEU A 182 -50.82 19.07 -18.29
C LEU A 182 -51.27 18.83 -16.84
N MET A 183 -50.93 17.65 -16.29
CA MET A 183 -51.18 17.36 -14.87
C MET A 183 -50.54 18.41 -13.95
N LEU A 184 -49.27 18.74 -14.17
CA LEU A 184 -48.54 19.70 -13.33
C LEU A 184 -49.15 21.11 -13.42
N HIS A 185 -49.49 21.57 -14.63
CA HIS A 185 -50.17 22.85 -14.82
C HIS A 185 -51.54 22.86 -14.13
N GLY A 186 -52.33 21.79 -14.28
CA GLY A 186 -53.63 21.67 -13.62
C GLY A 186 -53.53 21.66 -12.09
N ARG A 187 -52.55 20.95 -11.54
CA ARG A 187 -52.30 20.92 -10.09
C ARG A 187 -51.85 22.27 -9.55
N ALA A 188 -51.11 23.06 -10.32
CA ALA A 188 -50.80 24.46 -9.99
C ALA A 188 -52.06 25.36 -9.99
N HIS A 189 -53.07 24.99 -10.77
CA HIS A 189 -54.42 25.56 -10.76
C HIS A 189 -55.37 24.90 -9.75
N HIS A 190 -54.87 24.09 -8.82
CA HIS A 190 -55.66 23.38 -7.80
C HIS A 190 -56.60 22.28 -8.34
N TYR A 191 -56.50 21.93 -9.61
CA TYR A 191 -57.22 20.81 -10.21
C TYR A 191 -56.45 19.51 -10.00
N GLN A 192 -57.12 18.49 -9.45
CA GLN A 192 -56.53 17.17 -9.31
C GLN A 192 -56.63 16.42 -10.63
N ILE A 193 -55.73 16.75 -11.53
CA ILE A 193 -55.53 15.97 -12.75
C ILE A 193 -54.65 14.77 -12.41
N GLY A 194 -55.00 13.62 -12.96
CA GLY A 194 -54.22 12.39 -12.95
C GLY A 194 -53.72 12.04 -14.34
N VAL A 195 -52.84 11.04 -14.42
CA VAL A 195 -52.35 10.47 -15.67
C VAL A 195 -52.68 8.99 -15.65
N ILE A 196 -53.35 8.54 -16.70
CA ILE A 196 -53.62 7.13 -16.92
C ILE A 196 -52.96 6.67 -18.21
N TYR A 197 -52.44 5.45 -18.18
CA TYR A 197 -51.86 4.78 -19.32
C TYR A 197 -52.78 3.64 -19.74
N VAL A 198 -53.12 3.60 -21.02
CA VAL A 198 -54.00 2.60 -21.61
C VAL A 198 -53.17 1.76 -22.57
N HIS A 199 -53.17 0.44 -22.33
CA HIS A 199 -52.56 -0.54 -23.22
C HIS A 199 -53.62 -1.47 -23.79
N GLY A 200 -53.53 -1.75 -25.08
CA GLY A 200 -54.50 -2.55 -25.79
C GLY A 200 -54.11 -2.76 -27.23
N TYR A 201 -55.12 -3.00 -28.07
CA TYR A 201 -54.94 -3.09 -29.52
C TYR A 201 -56.19 -2.63 -30.25
N ASP A 202 -56.00 -2.13 -31.46
CA ASP A 202 -57.07 -1.81 -32.40
C ASP A 202 -57.82 -3.10 -32.80
N ILE A 203 -59.14 -3.13 -32.62
CA ILE A 203 -59.91 -4.36 -32.84
C ILE A 203 -60.03 -4.78 -34.32
N VAL A 204 -59.77 -3.86 -35.24
CA VAL A 204 -59.87 -4.08 -36.68
C VAL A 204 -58.50 -4.45 -37.25
N THR A 205 -57.48 -3.66 -36.96
CA THR A 205 -56.14 -3.85 -37.53
C THR A 205 -55.29 -4.84 -36.71
N GLY A 206 -55.59 -4.99 -35.42
CA GLY A 206 -54.79 -5.76 -34.47
C GLY A 206 -53.49 -5.06 -34.05
N GLU A 207 -53.29 -3.79 -34.45
CA GLU A 207 -52.11 -3.02 -34.08
C GLU A 207 -52.12 -2.67 -32.60
N GLU A 208 -50.93 -2.68 -32.00
CA GLU A 208 -50.77 -2.36 -30.59
C GLU A 208 -51.08 -0.89 -30.30
N PHE A 209 -51.87 -0.67 -29.26
CA PHE A 209 -52.23 0.66 -28.78
C PHE A 209 -51.60 0.91 -27.41
N ARG A 210 -50.82 1.98 -27.32
CA ARG A 210 -50.17 2.44 -26.08
C ARG A 210 -50.32 3.95 -26.00
N HIS A 211 -51.12 4.42 -25.05
CA HIS A 211 -51.42 5.85 -24.97
C HIS A 211 -51.56 6.35 -23.54
N ALA A 212 -51.08 7.56 -23.29
CA ALA A 212 -51.20 8.23 -22.00
C ALA A 212 -52.18 9.40 -22.15
N ILE A 213 -53.19 9.44 -21.29
CA ILE A 213 -54.20 10.50 -21.25
C ILE A 213 -54.36 11.01 -19.83
N ASN A 214 -54.97 12.18 -19.68
CA ASN A 214 -55.30 12.73 -18.38
C ASN A 214 -56.72 12.39 -17.97
N ALA A 215 -56.94 12.33 -16.66
CA ALA A 215 -58.26 12.12 -16.06
C ALA A 215 -58.47 13.15 -14.94
N ILE A 216 -59.71 13.58 -14.75
CA ILE A 216 -60.10 14.51 -13.67
C ILE A 216 -61.58 14.31 -13.30
N VAL A 217 -61.88 14.38 -12.00
CA VAL A 217 -63.26 14.42 -11.52
C VAL A 217 -63.78 15.85 -11.55
N THR A 218 -64.81 16.09 -12.36
CA THR A 218 -65.58 17.34 -12.43
C THR A 218 -66.86 17.23 -11.61
N HIS A 219 -67.60 18.34 -11.48
CA HIS A 219 -68.92 18.31 -10.86
C HIS A 219 -69.94 17.41 -11.58
N GLU A 220 -69.76 17.24 -12.90
CA GLU A 220 -70.58 16.38 -13.74
C GLU A 220 -70.15 14.90 -13.66
N GLY A 221 -68.88 14.64 -13.36
CA GLY A 221 -68.30 13.31 -13.19
C GLY A 221 -66.87 13.21 -13.72
N LEU A 222 -66.36 11.98 -13.84
CA LEU A 222 -65.06 11.71 -14.44
C LEU A 222 -65.01 12.09 -15.92
N VAL A 223 -63.99 12.85 -16.30
CA VAL A 223 -63.69 13.17 -17.70
C VAL A 223 -62.24 12.87 -18.02
N TYR A 224 -61.99 12.57 -19.29
CA TYR A 224 -60.67 12.33 -19.85
C TYR A 224 -60.27 13.50 -20.75
N ILE A 225 -58.97 13.76 -20.81
CA ILE A 225 -58.38 14.83 -21.62
C ILE A 225 -57.29 14.23 -22.48
N GLU A 226 -57.33 14.51 -23.78
CA GLU A 226 -56.21 14.31 -24.70
C GLU A 226 -55.25 15.49 -24.58
N PRO A 227 -54.09 15.34 -23.92
CA PRO A 227 -53.23 16.48 -23.61
C PRO A 227 -52.54 17.08 -24.83
N GLN A 228 -52.51 16.37 -25.96
CA GLN A 228 -51.91 16.89 -27.21
C GLN A 228 -52.87 17.79 -28.00
N THR A 229 -54.18 17.75 -27.73
CA THR A 229 -55.20 18.45 -28.51
C THR A 229 -56.23 19.23 -27.68
N ASP A 230 -56.16 19.15 -26.35
CA ASP A 230 -57.16 19.66 -25.41
C ASP A 230 -58.57 19.06 -25.57
N ASP A 231 -58.70 17.94 -26.29
CA ASP A 231 -60.00 17.29 -26.46
C ASP A 231 -60.46 16.65 -25.14
N ILE A 232 -61.68 16.98 -24.72
CA ILE A 232 -62.31 16.43 -23.52
C ILE A 232 -63.43 15.48 -23.92
N TRP A 233 -63.43 14.30 -23.31
CA TRP A 233 -64.42 13.25 -23.55
C TRP A 233 -64.72 12.46 -22.26
N TRP A 234 -65.80 11.67 -22.26
CA TRP A 234 -66.19 10.83 -21.14
C TRP A 234 -67.06 9.68 -21.62
N LEU A 235 -67.07 8.58 -20.86
CA LEU A 235 -67.95 7.44 -21.09
C LEU A 235 -69.36 7.73 -20.59
N GLU A 236 -70.35 6.96 -21.05
CA GLU A 236 -71.73 7.07 -20.56
C GLU A 236 -71.75 6.93 -19.02
N ASN A 237 -72.50 7.81 -18.35
CA ASN A 237 -72.54 7.92 -16.88
C ASN A 237 -71.18 8.21 -16.20
N HIS A 238 -70.19 8.75 -16.93
CA HIS A 238 -68.87 9.10 -16.40
C HIS A 238 -68.13 7.92 -15.75
N GLN A 239 -68.23 6.74 -16.35
CA GLN A 239 -67.56 5.54 -15.88
C GLN A 239 -66.05 5.53 -16.17
N GLU A 240 -65.34 4.69 -15.43
CA GLU A 240 -63.92 4.43 -15.65
C GLU A 240 -63.70 3.53 -16.87
N ILE A 241 -62.62 3.77 -17.62
CA ILE A 241 -62.12 2.81 -18.61
C ILE A 241 -61.64 1.59 -17.84
N THR A 242 -62.18 0.41 -18.16
CA THR A 242 -61.81 -0.85 -17.52
C THR A 242 -61.24 -1.85 -18.53
N PRO A 243 -60.25 -2.67 -18.13
CA PRO A 243 -59.77 -3.76 -18.96
C PRO A 243 -60.86 -4.77 -19.36
N GLY A 244 -60.76 -5.31 -20.57
CA GLY A 244 -61.66 -6.34 -21.08
C GLY A 244 -62.76 -5.85 -22.01
N GLU A 245 -62.80 -4.54 -22.29
CA GLU A 245 -63.80 -3.90 -23.15
C GLU A 245 -63.14 -3.07 -24.25
N ALA A 246 -63.90 -2.75 -25.30
CA ALA A 246 -63.45 -1.91 -26.40
C ALA A 246 -64.06 -0.51 -26.31
N TYR A 247 -63.23 0.53 -26.43
CA TYR A 247 -63.65 1.92 -26.29
C TYR A 247 -63.20 2.75 -27.49
N GLU A 248 -63.98 3.79 -27.82
CA GLU A 248 -63.59 4.79 -28.80
C GLU A 248 -62.71 5.84 -28.12
N PHE A 249 -61.51 6.05 -28.66
CA PHE A 249 -60.57 7.08 -28.20
C PHE A 249 -60.54 8.21 -29.24
N PRO A 250 -60.64 9.50 -28.82
CA PRO A 250 -60.50 10.61 -29.75
C PRO A 250 -59.17 10.56 -30.52
N GLY A 251 -59.23 10.82 -31.82
CA GLY A 251 -58.05 10.78 -32.69
C GLY A 251 -57.72 9.40 -33.27
N PHE A 252 -58.44 8.34 -32.87
CA PHE A 252 -58.26 6.98 -33.40
C PHE A 252 -59.49 6.52 -34.19
N GLU A 253 -59.27 5.90 -35.35
CA GLU A 253 -60.35 5.56 -36.29
C GLU A 253 -61.23 4.39 -35.83
N ASN A 254 -60.64 3.39 -35.16
CA ASN A 254 -61.32 2.19 -34.71
C ASN A 254 -61.35 2.09 -33.17
N PRO A 255 -62.32 1.36 -32.60
CA PRO A 255 -62.32 1.08 -31.17
C PRO A 255 -61.08 0.30 -30.74
N ILE A 256 -60.58 0.61 -29.55
CA ILE A 256 -59.41 -0.05 -28.95
C ILE A 256 -59.89 -1.01 -27.88
N TYR A 257 -59.54 -2.29 -28.00
CA TYR A 257 -59.72 -3.25 -26.92
C TYR A 257 -58.67 -3.02 -25.84
N VAL A 258 -59.11 -2.66 -24.64
CA VAL A 258 -58.24 -2.32 -23.52
C VAL A 258 -57.85 -3.58 -22.76
N GLN A 259 -56.56 -3.84 -22.69
CA GLN A 259 -55.98 -4.97 -21.96
C GLN A 259 -55.53 -4.57 -20.55
N GLU A 260 -55.05 -3.35 -20.39
CA GLU A 260 -54.54 -2.83 -19.13
C GLU A 260 -54.78 -1.32 -19.02
N VAL A 261 -55.12 -0.87 -17.82
CA VAL A 261 -55.19 0.54 -17.45
C VAL A 261 -54.31 0.74 -16.22
N ILE A 262 -53.30 1.60 -16.33
CA ILE A 262 -52.38 1.93 -15.25
C ILE A 262 -52.63 3.38 -14.83
N ILE A 263 -53.01 3.59 -13.58
CA ILE A 263 -53.10 4.94 -13.00
C ILE A 263 -51.69 5.34 -12.52
N ALA A 264 -50.98 6.11 -13.35
CA ALA A 264 -49.64 6.59 -13.03
C ALA A 264 -49.67 7.70 -11.95
N PHE A 265 -50.68 8.57 -12.02
CA PHE A 265 -50.96 9.60 -11.02
C PHE A 265 -52.47 9.68 -10.78
N ASN A 266 -52.89 9.68 -9.52
CA ASN A 266 -54.31 9.71 -9.16
C ASN A 266 -54.99 11.04 -9.52
N TYR A 267 -56.22 10.94 -9.99
CA TYR A 267 -57.17 12.02 -10.28
C TYR A 267 -58.24 12.14 -9.19
#